data_AF-A0A317MZ00-F1
#
_entry.id   AF-A0A317MZ00-F1
#
_cell.length_a   1.000
_cell.length_b   1.000
_cell.length_c   1.000
_cell.angle_alpha   90.00
_cell.angle_beta   90.00
_cell.angle_gamma   90.00
#
_symmetry.space_group_name_H-M   'P 1'
#
loop_
_entity.id
_entity.type
_entity.pdbx_description
1 polymer ?
#
loop_
_entity_poly.entity_id
_entity_poly.type
_entity_poly.pdbx_seq_one_letter_code
_entity_poly.pdbx_strand_id
1 'polypeptide(L)'
;MSKRPLLFVIALAAGLSTIAIDAGAREFTRQGSVTGANGNTWSRSINRSVDPATGSASRSVTGPGGRTRSANSQWNSATHGFDTTVTGPNGNTASRSASTSVSQGSVSRNITGFGGRSRSVNVTTQP
;
A
#
# COMPACT_ATOMS: atom_id res chain seq x y z
N MET A 1 49.49 -35.09 -16.01
CA MET A 1 49.15 -33.91 -15.18
C MET A 1 47.75 -34.09 -14.63
N SER A 2 47.64 -34.20 -13.30
CA SER A 2 46.48 -34.72 -12.57
C SER A 2 45.41 -33.65 -12.32
N LYS A 3 44.14 -33.96 -12.62
CA LYS A 3 42.97 -33.13 -12.34
C LYS A 3 42.51 -33.41 -10.89
N ARG A 4 42.47 -32.39 -10.02
CA ARG A 4 41.86 -32.49 -8.69
C ARG A 4 40.44 -31.88 -8.73
N PRO A 5 39.39 -32.60 -8.30
CA PRO A 5 38.07 -32.00 -8.12
C PRO A 5 38.01 -31.28 -6.77
N LEU A 6 37.52 -30.05 -6.77
CA LEU A 6 37.27 -29.26 -5.56
C LEU A 6 35.82 -29.51 -5.13
N LEU A 7 35.62 -30.28 -4.05
CA LEU A 7 34.33 -30.43 -3.37
C LEU A 7 33.97 -29.10 -2.70
N PHE A 8 32.86 -28.47 -3.08
CA PHE A 8 32.21 -27.45 -2.26
C PHE A 8 31.03 -28.09 -1.52
N VAL A 9 31.21 -28.31 -0.22
CA VAL A 9 30.12 -28.63 0.71
C VAL A 9 29.47 -27.31 1.11
N ILE A 10 28.25 -27.05 0.65
CA ILE A 10 27.43 -25.95 1.15
C ILE A 10 26.61 -26.49 2.31
N ALA A 11 27.03 -26.17 3.53
CA ALA A 11 26.23 -26.42 4.73
C ALA A 11 25.09 -25.39 4.78
N LEU A 12 23.85 -25.85 4.58
CA LEU A 12 22.66 -25.05 4.81
C LEU A 12 22.27 -25.13 6.29
N ALA A 13 22.73 -24.15 7.08
CA ALA A 13 22.27 -24.00 8.46
C ALA A 13 20.83 -23.45 8.44
N ALA A 14 19.86 -24.31 8.75
CA ALA A 14 18.49 -23.90 9.01
C ALA A 14 18.41 -23.26 10.41
N GLY A 15 18.43 -21.93 10.47
CA GLY A 15 18.10 -21.20 11.69
C GLY A 15 16.58 -21.25 11.93
N LEU A 16 16.16 -21.89 13.02
CA LEU A 16 14.81 -21.77 13.55
C LEU A 16 14.67 -20.36 14.16
N SER A 17 14.00 -19.44 13.46
CA SER A 17 13.64 -18.13 14.01
C SER A 17 12.25 -18.17 14.63
N THR A 18 12.15 -17.70 15.87
CA THR A 18 10.90 -17.53 16.60
C THR A 18 10.02 -16.50 15.89
N ILE A 19 8.74 -16.84 15.67
CA ILE A 19 7.75 -15.92 15.11
C ILE A 19 7.27 -15.02 16.25
N ALA A 20 7.82 -13.80 16.33
CA ALA A 20 7.20 -12.73 17.10
C ALA A 20 5.94 -12.26 16.34
N ILE A 21 4.78 -12.31 17.00
CA ILE A 21 3.55 -11.71 16.47
C ILE A 21 3.59 -10.23 16.87
N ASP A 22 4.31 -9.43 16.08
CA ASP A 22 4.44 -7.99 16.29
C ASP A 22 3.08 -7.32 15.98
N ALA A 23 2.56 -6.52 16.92
CA ALA A 23 1.37 -5.69 16.73
C ALA A 23 1.64 -4.44 15.87
N GLY A 24 2.86 -4.31 15.34
CA GLY A 24 3.31 -3.24 14.46
C GLY A 24 2.71 -3.30 13.06
N ALA A 25 3.19 -2.38 12.22
CA ALA A 25 2.67 -2.16 10.89
C ALA A 25 2.55 -3.49 10.12
N ARG A 26 1.35 -3.76 9.61
CA ARG A 26 1.05 -4.95 8.82
C ARG A 26 1.58 -4.74 7.41
N GLU A 27 2.71 -5.36 7.12
CA GLU A 27 3.35 -5.31 5.80
C GLU A 27 2.87 -6.43 4.89
N PHE A 28 2.63 -6.11 3.63
CA PHE A 28 2.29 -7.05 2.57
C PHE A 28 3.08 -6.74 1.32
N THR A 29 3.92 -7.70 0.91
CA THR A 29 4.67 -7.63 -0.35
C THR A 29 4.16 -8.67 -1.34
N ARG A 30 4.01 -8.28 -2.61
CA ARG A 30 3.70 -9.19 -3.71
C ARG A 30 4.61 -8.90 -4.90
N GLN A 31 5.28 -9.94 -5.38
CA GLN A 31 6.02 -9.92 -6.64
C GLN A 31 5.27 -10.71 -7.70
N GLY A 32 5.48 -10.37 -8.97
CA GLY A 32 5.01 -11.15 -10.10
C GLY A 32 5.78 -10.83 -11.36
N SER A 33 5.96 -11.82 -12.23
CA SER A 33 6.56 -11.65 -13.54
C SER A 33 5.81 -12.44 -14.60
N VAL A 34 5.94 -12.01 -15.85
CA VAL A 34 5.40 -12.68 -17.03
C VAL A 34 6.47 -12.68 -18.11
N THR A 35 6.71 -13.83 -18.72
CA THR A 35 7.62 -13.99 -19.86
C THR A 35 6.82 -14.29 -21.12
N GLY A 36 6.98 -13.47 -22.15
CA GLY A 36 6.31 -13.66 -23.43
C GLY A 36 7.04 -14.67 -24.33
N ALA A 37 6.38 -15.09 -25.41
CA ALA A 37 6.92 -16.03 -26.39
C ALA A 37 8.26 -15.58 -27.01
N ASN A 38 8.52 -14.28 -27.07
CA ASN A 38 9.77 -13.70 -27.58
C ASN A 38 10.89 -13.66 -26.52
N GLY A 39 10.73 -14.30 -25.37
CA GLY A 39 11.71 -14.34 -24.26
C GLY A 39 11.74 -13.10 -23.36
N ASN A 40 11.03 -12.03 -23.72
CA ASN A 40 10.96 -10.82 -22.92
C ASN A 40 10.19 -11.06 -21.61
N THR A 41 10.76 -10.61 -20.48
CA THR A 41 10.16 -10.74 -19.15
C THR A 41 9.81 -9.37 -18.57
N TRP A 42 8.58 -9.22 -18.08
CA TRP A 42 8.10 -8.04 -17.37
C TRP A 42 7.81 -8.40 -15.92
N SER A 43 8.23 -7.53 -14.99
CA SER A 43 8.02 -7.74 -13.55
C SER A 43 7.22 -6.61 -12.91
N ARG A 44 6.59 -6.92 -11.79
CA ARG A 44 5.87 -5.98 -10.95
C ARG A 44 6.08 -6.31 -9.47
N SER A 45 6.42 -5.27 -8.71
CA SER A 45 6.50 -5.28 -7.25
C SER A 45 5.36 -4.47 -6.65
N ILE A 46 4.80 -4.94 -5.55
CA ILE A 46 3.82 -4.22 -4.73
C ILE A 46 4.28 -4.32 -3.28
N ASN A 47 4.36 -3.19 -2.59
CA ASN A 47 4.43 -3.15 -1.14
C ASN A 47 3.21 -2.42 -0.57
N ARG A 48 2.71 -2.86 0.57
CA ARG A 48 1.59 -2.24 1.30
C ARG A 48 1.86 -2.35 2.78
N SER A 49 1.75 -1.21 3.47
CA SER A 49 1.80 -1.14 4.93
C SER A 49 0.47 -0.62 5.47
N VAL A 50 0.04 -1.15 6.62
CA VAL A 50 -1.08 -0.60 7.39
C VAL A 50 -0.66 -0.53 8.85
N ASP A 51 -0.69 0.67 9.42
CA ASP A 51 -0.53 0.90 10.84
C ASP A 51 -1.93 0.91 11.51
N PRO A 52 -2.30 -0.14 12.24
CA PRO A 52 -3.60 -0.21 12.90
C PRO A 52 -3.73 0.80 14.06
N ALA A 53 -2.64 1.30 14.64
CA ALA A 53 -2.69 2.24 15.76
C ALA A 53 -3.09 3.64 15.29
N THR A 54 -2.57 4.06 14.13
CA THR A 54 -2.89 5.38 13.55
C THR A 54 -3.95 5.33 12.46
N GLY A 55 -4.33 4.14 11.98
CA GLY A 55 -5.18 3.96 10.81
C GLY A 55 -4.49 4.35 9.49
N SER A 56 -3.18 4.64 9.52
CA SER A 56 -2.43 5.02 8.33
C SER A 56 -2.17 3.82 7.44
N ALA A 57 -2.17 4.05 6.12
CA ALA A 57 -1.86 3.00 5.16
C ALA A 57 -1.03 3.57 4.01
N SER A 58 0.02 2.84 3.62
CA SER A 58 0.83 3.17 2.47
C SER A 58 0.81 2.02 1.45
N ARG A 59 0.98 2.36 0.17
CA ARG A 59 1.11 1.38 -0.90
C ARG A 59 2.06 1.90 -1.96
N SER A 60 3.00 1.07 -2.39
CA SER A 60 3.84 1.34 -3.57
C SER A 60 3.67 0.24 -4.61
N VAL A 61 3.79 0.61 -5.87
CA VAL A 61 3.76 -0.31 -7.00
C VAL A 61 4.85 0.08 -7.98
N THR A 62 5.81 -0.81 -8.20
CA THR A 62 6.85 -0.67 -9.22
C THR A 62 6.51 -1.58 -10.39
N GLY A 63 6.38 -1.00 -11.57
CA GLY A 63 6.07 -1.73 -12.80
C GLY A 63 7.31 -2.04 -13.64
N PRO A 64 7.10 -2.61 -14.84
CA PRO A 64 8.17 -2.79 -15.80
C PRO A 64 8.83 -1.45 -16.17
N GLY A 65 10.16 -1.44 -16.27
CA GLY A 65 10.93 -0.21 -16.44
C GLY A 65 11.24 0.53 -15.13
N GLY A 66 10.98 -0.07 -13.96
CA GLY A 66 11.46 0.41 -12.65
C GLY A 66 10.71 1.64 -12.10
N ARG A 67 9.70 2.13 -12.81
CA ARG A 67 8.91 3.30 -12.40
C ARG A 67 7.94 2.94 -11.28
N THR A 68 7.95 3.72 -10.20
CA THR A 68 7.17 3.47 -8.99
C THR A 68 6.10 4.53 -8.80
N ARG A 69 4.87 4.11 -8.49
CA ARG A 69 3.84 5.01 -7.94
C ARG A 69 3.55 4.65 -6.50
N SER A 70 3.16 5.62 -5.69
CA SER A 70 2.81 5.41 -4.29
C SER A 70 1.50 6.10 -3.92
N ALA A 71 0.86 5.60 -2.87
CA ALA A 71 -0.27 6.23 -2.22
C ALA A 71 -0.09 6.15 -0.72
N ASN A 72 -0.38 7.24 -0.01
CA ASN A 72 -0.40 7.30 1.45
C ASN A 72 -1.77 7.80 1.90
N SER A 73 -2.41 7.07 2.80
CA SER A 73 -3.69 7.41 3.41
C SER A 73 -3.49 7.57 4.92
N GLN A 74 -4.07 8.61 5.49
CA GLN A 74 -4.01 8.89 6.92
C GLN A 74 -5.42 9.09 7.46
N TRP A 75 -5.72 8.45 8.60
CA TRP A 75 -6.97 8.68 9.31
C TRP A 75 -6.92 10.04 10.01
N ASN A 76 -8.00 10.80 9.88
CA ASN A 76 -8.23 12.06 10.54
C ASN A 76 -9.36 11.88 11.56
N SER A 77 -8.99 11.83 12.85
CA SER A 77 -9.94 11.63 13.94
C SER A 77 -10.90 12.81 14.12
N ALA A 78 -10.47 14.04 13.83
CA ALA A 78 -11.31 15.23 13.97
C ALA A 78 -12.49 15.21 12.99
N THR A 79 -12.27 14.69 11.79
CA THR A 79 -13.27 14.66 10.72
C THR A 79 -13.82 13.26 10.43
N HIS A 80 -13.45 12.26 11.24
CA HIS A 80 -13.82 10.85 11.06
C HIS A 80 -13.70 10.38 9.60
N GLY A 81 -12.54 10.60 9.03
CA GLY A 81 -12.32 10.33 7.61
C GLY A 81 -10.85 10.17 7.24
N PHE A 82 -10.57 10.16 5.95
CA PHE A 82 -9.24 9.86 5.42
C PHE A 82 -8.77 10.92 4.44
N ASP A 83 -7.53 11.34 4.62
CA ASP A 83 -6.78 12.11 3.64
C ASP A 83 -5.86 11.13 2.88
N THR A 84 -5.88 11.19 1.55
CA THR A 84 -5.09 10.30 0.70
C THR A 84 -4.34 11.08 -0.35
N THR A 85 -3.03 10.93 -0.38
CA THR A 85 -2.14 11.49 -1.40
C THR A 85 -1.58 10.37 -2.26
N VAL A 86 -1.64 10.54 -3.58
CA VAL A 86 -1.06 9.63 -4.56
C VAL A 86 0.06 10.35 -5.28
N THR A 87 1.23 9.72 -5.37
CA THR A 87 2.40 10.22 -6.11
C THR A 87 2.67 9.33 -7.31
N GLY A 88 2.66 9.93 -8.50
CA GLY A 88 3.00 9.26 -9.74
C GLY A 88 4.50 9.04 -9.89
N PRO A 89 4.92 8.22 -10.88
CA PRO A 89 6.33 7.90 -11.10
C PRO A 89 7.21 9.09 -11.52
N ASN A 90 6.59 10.19 -11.94
CA ASN A 90 7.28 11.43 -12.29
C ASN A 90 7.24 12.46 -11.13
N GLY A 91 6.82 12.05 -9.92
CA GLY A 91 6.74 12.94 -8.75
C GLY A 91 5.44 13.76 -8.65
N ASN A 92 4.64 13.86 -9.71
CA ASN A 92 3.34 14.54 -9.66
C ASN A 92 2.42 13.92 -8.62
N THR A 93 1.77 14.77 -7.82
CA THR A 93 0.87 14.34 -6.74
C THR A 93 -0.58 14.71 -7.01
N ALA A 94 -1.49 13.93 -6.44
CA ALA A 94 -2.91 14.26 -6.36
C ALA A 94 -3.45 13.80 -5.01
N SER A 95 -4.31 14.63 -4.41
CA SER A 95 -4.91 14.34 -3.11
C SER A 95 -6.42 14.23 -3.20
N ARG A 96 -6.99 13.45 -2.29
CA ARG A 96 -8.43 13.37 -2.01
C ARG A 96 -8.63 13.36 -0.50
N SER A 97 -9.79 13.79 -0.06
CA SER A 97 -10.19 13.74 1.34
C SER A 97 -11.62 13.24 1.46
N ALA A 98 -11.90 12.59 2.59
CA ALA A 98 -13.25 12.25 2.99
C ALA A 98 -13.41 12.64 4.46
N SER A 99 -14.57 13.17 4.81
CA SER A 99 -14.97 13.47 6.19
C SER A 99 -16.38 12.97 6.44
N THR A 100 -16.62 12.56 7.69
CA THR A 100 -17.93 12.20 8.21
C THR A 100 -18.20 13.03 9.46
N SER A 101 -19.37 13.66 9.53
CA SER A 101 -19.83 14.39 10.70
C SER A 101 -21.15 13.79 11.17
N VAL A 102 -21.25 13.53 12.47
CA VAL A 102 -22.45 13.00 13.11
C VAL A 102 -22.96 14.06 14.07
N SER A 103 -24.21 14.44 13.92
CA SER A 103 -24.96 15.30 14.84
C SER A 103 -26.29 14.62 15.14
N GLN A 104 -26.95 14.95 16.26
CA GLN A 104 -28.16 14.24 16.70
C GLN A 104 -29.18 14.06 15.55
N GLY A 105 -29.42 12.81 15.16
CA GLY A 105 -30.34 12.43 14.09
C GLY A 105 -29.84 12.65 12.65
N SER A 106 -28.59 13.07 12.43
CA SER A 106 -28.06 13.34 11.09
C SER A 106 -26.60 12.92 10.90
N VAL A 107 -26.32 12.28 9.78
CA VAL A 107 -24.97 11.92 9.32
C VAL A 107 -24.70 12.64 8.01
N SER A 108 -23.62 13.42 7.98
CA SER A 108 -23.11 14.06 6.77
C SER A 108 -21.80 13.42 6.36
N ARG A 109 -21.64 13.10 5.07
CA ARG A 109 -20.37 12.67 4.48
C ARG A 109 -20.00 13.57 3.32
N ASN A 110 -18.84 14.19 3.39
CA ASN A 110 -18.26 14.98 2.31
C ASN A 110 -17.02 14.28 1.75
N ILE A 111 -16.90 14.22 0.43
CA ILE A 111 -15.76 13.61 -0.26
C ILE A 111 -15.27 14.58 -1.32
N THR A 112 -14.03 15.02 -1.21
CA THR A 112 -13.30 15.73 -2.27
C THR A 112 -12.43 14.73 -3.00
N GLY A 113 -12.78 14.43 -4.26
CA GLY A 113 -12.03 13.49 -5.10
C GLY A 113 -10.72 14.05 -5.63
N PHE A 114 -9.94 13.20 -6.29
CA PHE A 114 -8.76 13.64 -7.05
C PHE A 114 -9.20 14.65 -8.12
N GLY A 115 -8.51 15.79 -8.21
CA GLY A 115 -8.90 16.90 -9.08
C GLY A 115 -9.92 17.87 -8.45
N GLY A 116 -10.19 17.77 -7.15
CA GLY A 116 -10.84 18.82 -6.36
C GLY A 116 -12.38 18.86 -6.43
N ARG A 117 -13.02 17.92 -7.14
CA ARG A 117 -14.48 17.85 -7.20
C ARG A 117 -15.05 17.23 -5.92
N SER A 118 -16.01 17.91 -5.31
CA SER A 118 -16.63 17.46 -4.06
C SER A 118 -18.05 16.93 -4.26
N ARG A 119 -18.43 15.97 -3.41
CA ARG A 119 -19.81 15.49 -3.25
C ARG A 119 -20.14 15.38 -1.77
N SER A 120 -21.39 15.71 -1.43
CA SER A 120 -21.90 15.61 -0.07
C SER A 120 -23.17 14.77 -0.04
N VAL A 121 -23.28 13.90 0.95
CA VAL A 121 -24.48 13.13 1.24
C VAL A 121 -24.89 13.41 2.68
N ASN A 122 -26.13 13.82 2.88
CA ASN A 122 -26.72 14.02 4.20
C ASN A 122 -27.84 13.01 4.39
N VAL A 123 -27.81 12.29 5.50
CA VAL A 123 -28.86 11.36 5.90
C VAL A 123 -29.39 11.84 7.23
N THR A 124 -30.68 12.12 7.30
CA THR A 124 -31.36 12.50 8.54
C THR A 124 -32.40 11.44 8.85
N THR A 125 -32.33 10.85 10.04
CA THR A 125 -33.39 9.98 10.54
C THR A 125 -34.53 10.87 11.02
N GLN A 126 -35.68 10.79 10.35
CA GLN A 126 -36.93 11.34 10.88
C GLN A 126 -37.38 10.50 12.09
N PRO A 127 -37.99 11.13 13.11
CA PRO A 127 -38.56 10.42 14.26
C PRO A 127 -39.66 9.44 13.85
#